data_AF-A0A4R3E5R2-F1
#
_entry.id   AF-A0A4R3E5R2-F1
#
_cell.length_a   1.000
_cell.length_b   1.000
_cell.length_c   1.000
_cell.angle_alpha   90.00
_cell.angle_beta   90.00
_cell.angle_gamma   90.00
#
_symmetry.space_group_name_H-M   'P 1'
#
loop_
_entity.id
_entity.type
_entity.pdbx_description
1 polymer ?
#
loop_
_entity_poly.entity_id
_entity_poly.type
_entity_poly.pdbx_seq_one_letter_code
_entity_poly.pdbx_strand_id
1 'polypeptide(L)'
;MIDKNAHLEELLEAMIAEDETITARAIVRRSGDVFKNATDITRNVDRRTKFETAQRKQETIRVAIGRSSGKSRPELERLVEVKNAEIDELQGDRQLIIASHRMMILAVAEMGGFSKWKRLFEGYQAAVDKLDSMDAIPSGEVVALPPRKP
;
A
#
# COMPACT_ATOMS: atom_id res chain seq x y z
N MET A 1 7.33 -32.00 -4.16
CA MET A 1 7.73 -31.22 -5.36
C MET A 1 7.97 -29.80 -4.88
N ILE A 2 9.21 -29.28 -4.93
CA ILE A 2 9.50 -27.92 -4.48
C ILE A 2 8.91 -26.95 -5.51
N ASP A 3 8.08 -26.01 -5.05
CA ASP A 3 7.65 -24.89 -5.88
C ASP A 3 8.84 -23.95 -6.08
N LYS A 4 9.45 -24.04 -7.26
CA LYS A 4 10.60 -23.22 -7.64
C LYS A 4 10.28 -21.73 -7.63
N ASN A 5 9.04 -21.34 -7.90
CA ASN A 5 8.67 -19.93 -7.97
C ASN A 5 8.53 -19.31 -6.58
N ALA A 6 7.97 -20.04 -5.61
CA ALA A 6 7.91 -19.61 -4.22
C ALA A 6 9.31 -19.59 -3.60
N HIS A 7 10.12 -20.62 -3.86
CA HIS A 7 11.50 -20.67 -3.37
C HIS A 7 12.38 -19.55 -3.93
N LEU A 8 12.18 -19.17 -5.21
CA LEU A 8 12.88 -18.03 -5.80
C LEU A 8 12.53 -16.72 -5.08
N GLU A 9 11.27 -16.51 -4.70
CA GLU A 9 10.86 -15.29 -3.99
C GLU A 9 11.50 -15.20 -2.62
N GLU A 10 11.43 -16.27 -1.84
CA GLU A 10 12.06 -16.35 -0.52
C GLU A 10 13.56 -16.07 -0.61
N LEU A 11 14.23 -16.68 -1.60
CA LEU A 11 15.66 -16.49 -1.80
C LEU A 11 16.01 -15.08 -2.24
N LEU A 12 15.21 -14.46 -3.11
CA LEU A 12 15.40 -13.07 -3.53
C LEU A 12 15.21 -12.09 -2.36
N GLU A 13 14.19 -12.29 -1.52
CA GLU A 13 13.98 -11.45 -0.32
C GLU A 13 15.14 -11.59 0.67
N ALA A 14 15.65 -12.81 0.90
CA ALA A 14 16.82 -13.03 1.73
C ALA A 14 18.08 -12.32 1.18
N MET A 15 18.31 -12.38 -0.14
CA MET A 15 19.42 -11.66 -0.78
C MET A 15 19.28 -10.13 -0.65
N ILE A 16 18.06 -9.59 -0.71
CA ILE A 16 17.82 -8.15 -0.47
C ILE A 16 18.14 -7.79 0.98
N ALA A 17 17.67 -8.60 1.95
CA ALA A 17 17.86 -8.35 3.37
C ALA A 17 19.34 -8.37 3.78
N GLU A 18 20.14 -9.23 3.16
CA GLU A 18 21.59 -9.36 3.41
C GLU A 18 22.45 -8.44 2.52
N ASP A 19 21.83 -7.62 1.66
CA ASP A 19 22.50 -6.80 0.64
C ASP A 19 23.45 -7.61 -0.29
N GLU A 20 23.14 -8.88 -0.54
CA GLU A 20 23.87 -9.67 -1.53
C GLU A 20 23.43 -9.25 -2.94
N THR A 21 24.39 -8.87 -3.80
CA THR A 21 24.08 -8.45 -5.17
C THR A 21 23.34 -9.54 -5.95
N ILE A 22 22.13 -9.20 -6.40
CA ILE A 22 21.24 -10.14 -7.09
C ILE A 22 21.69 -10.31 -8.54
N THR A 23 22.21 -11.50 -8.85
CA THR A 23 22.50 -11.94 -10.21
C THR A 23 21.99 -13.37 -10.41
N ALA A 24 21.67 -13.77 -11.65
CA ALA A 24 21.20 -15.13 -11.92
C ALA A 24 22.18 -16.22 -11.46
N ARG A 25 23.50 -15.94 -11.48
CA ARG A 25 24.52 -16.86 -10.95
C ARG A 25 24.58 -16.89 -9.43
N ALA A 26 24.41 -15.74 -8.77
CA ALA A 26 24.34 -15.68 -7.31
C ALA A 26 23.12 -16.44 -6.77
N ILE A 27 21.98 -16.31 -7.44
CA ILE A 27 20.75 -17.07 -7.12
C ILE A 27 21.00 -18.57 -7.22
N VAL A 28 21.59 -19.05 -8.33
CA VAL A 28 21.96 -20.47 -8.50
C VAL A 28 22.86 -20.95 -7.37
N ARG A 29 23.94 -20.21 -7.07
CA ARG A 29 24.88 -20.55 -5.99
C ARG A 29 24.19 -20.64 -4.63
N ARG A 30 23.27 -19.71 -4.35
CA ARG A 30 22.56 -19.63 -3.06
C ARG A 30 21.43 -20.65 -2.95
N SER A 31 20.82 -21.04 -4.07
CA SER A 31 19.68 -21.97 -4.12
C SER A 31 20.04 -23.45 -3.99
N GLY A 32 21.34 -23.77 -3.90
CA GLY A 32 21.82 -25.15 -3.88
C GLY A 32 21.35 -25.92 -5.11
N ASP A 33 20.64 -27.04 -4.90
CA ASP A 33 20.19 -27.93 -5.98
C ASP A 33 18.89 -27.52 -6.68
N VAL A 34 18.23 -26.43 -6.23
CA VAL A 34 16.89 -26.04 -6.76
C VAL A 34 17.00 -25.44 -8.17
N PHE A 35 17.97 -24.55 -8.39
CA PHE A 35 18.32 -24.01 -9.71
C PHE A 35 19.72 -24.47 -10.09
N LYS A 36 19.85 -25.26 -11.15
CA LYS A 36 21.16 -25.79 -11.58
C LYS A 36 21.89 -24.80 -12.48
N ASN A 37 21.14 -24.01 -13.25
CA ASN A 37 21.69 -23.10 -14.24
C ASN A 37 21.01 -21.74 -14.18
N ALA A 38 21.74 -20.67 -14.52
CA ALA A 38 21.18 -19.32 -14.60
C ALA A 38 20.01 -19.23 -15.59
N THR A 39 20.01 -20.08 -16.61
CA THR A 39 18.93 -20.21 -17.60
C THR A 39 17.61 -20.69 -16.99
N ASP A 40 17.65 -21.39 -15.85
CA ASP A 40 16.42 -21.83 -15.17
C ASP A 40 15.59 -20.63 -14.68
N ILE A 41 16.29 -19.52 -14.39
CA ILE A 41 15.71 -18.25 -13.94
C ILE A 41 15.41 -17.35 -15.16
N THR A 42 16.36 -17.20 -16.09
CA THR A 42 16.24 -16.20 -17.17
C THR A 42 15.39 -16.62 -18.36
N ARG A 43 15.22 -17.94 -18.61
CA ARG A 43 14.37 -18.42 -19.73
C ARG A 43 12.88 -18.49 -19.39
N ASN A 44 12.53 -18.63 -18.12
CA ASN A 44 11.14 -18.65 -17.68
C ASN A 44 10.68 -17.23 -17.40
N VAL A 45 9.56 -16.83 -18.02
CA VAL A 45 9.07 -15.44 -17.97
C VAL A 45 8.76 -15.01 -16.54
N ASP A 46 8.01 -15.82 -15.78
CA ASP A 46 7.61 -15.47 -14.41
C ASP A 46 8.83 -15.30 -13.50
N ARG A 47 9.78 -16.24 -13.54
CA ARG A 47 11.01 -16.17 -12.73
C ARG A 47 11.90 -15.01 -13.13
N ARG A 48 12.00 -14.71 -14.43
CA ARG A 48 12.73 -13.53 -14.91
C ARG A 48 12.08 -12.25 -14.40
N THR A 49 10.76 -12.13 -14.46
CA THR A 49 10.04 -10.95 -13.96
C THR A 49 10.25 -10.75 -12.46
N LYS A 50 10.19 -11.82 -11.66
CA LYS A 50 10.49 -11.77 -10.21
C LYS A 50 11.94 -11.32 -9.95
N PHE A 51 12.89 -11.93 -10.67
CA PHE A 51 14.31 -11.56 -10.63
C PHE A 51 14.54 -10.07 -10.95
N GLU A 52 14.00 -9.57 -12.07
CA GLU A 52 14.14 -8.16 -12.49
C GLU A 52 13.47 -7.19 -11.51
N THR A 53 12.36 -7.62 -10.87
CA THR A 53 11.66 -6.82 -9.86
C THR A 53 12.50 -6.72 -8.59
N ALA A 54 13.10 -7.83 -8.14
CA ALA A 54 13.99 -7.85 -6.99
C ALA A 54 15.26 -7.03 -7.23
N GLN A 55 15.85 -7.09 -8.44
CA GLN A 55 16.98 -6.22 -8.81
C GLN A 55 16.62 -4.73 -8.73
N ARG A 56 15.46 -4.34 -9.26
CA ARG A 56 14.97 -2.95 -9.17
C ARG A 56 14.72 -2.52 -7.72
N LYS A 57 14.17 -3.41 -6.89
CA LYS A 57 13.96 -3.17 -5.45
C LYS A 57 15.30 -2.94 -4.73
N GLN A 58 16.30 -3.80 -4.96
CA GLN A 58 17.64 -3.66 -4.40
C GLN A 58 18.32 -2.35 -4.83
N GLU A 59 18.24 -1.99 -6.12
CA GLU A 59 18.80 -0.74 -6.63
C GLU A 59 18.13 0.48 -5.99
N THR A 60 16.80 0.46 -5.85
CA THR A 60 16.06 1.53 -5.19
C THR A 60 16.51 1.72 -3.74
N ILE A 61 16.70 0.61 -3.01
CA ILE A 61 17.21 0.63 -1.64
C ILE A 61 18.63 1.20 -1.59
N ARG A 62 19.53 0.74 -2.47
CA ARG A 62 20.92 1.21 -2.53
C ARG A 62 21.02 2.68 -2.90
N VAL A 63 20.21 3.16 -3.84
CA VAL A 63 20.11 4.59 -4.18
C VAL A 63 19.60 5.40 -3.00
N ALA A 64 18.58 4.90 -2.28
CA ALA A 64 18.08 5.57 -1.08
C ALA A 64 19.16 5.65 0.01
N ILE A 65 19.89 4.55 0.27
CA ILE A 65 21.01 4.50 1.21
C ILE A 65 22.14 5.44 0.77
N GLY A 66 22.49 5.44 -0.52
CA GLY A 66 23.52 6.31 -1.10
C GLY A 66 23.16 7.79 -0.97
N ARG A 67 21.89 8.15 -1.19
CA ARG A 67 21.38 9.51 -0.95
C ARG A 67 21.38 9.88 0.53
N SER A 68 21.23 8.90 1.41
CA SER A 68 21.31 9.09 2.85
C SER A 68 22.69 8.87 3.44
N SER A 69 23.75 8.66 2.64
CA SER A 69 25.10 8.29 3.11
C SER A 69 25.80 9.32 4.00
N GLY A 70 25.18 10.49 4.22
CA GLY A 70 25.54 11.43 5.28
C GLY A 70 24.93 11.14 6.66
N LYS A 71 24.06 10.12 6.77
CA LYS A 71 23.33 9.75 8.00
C LYS A 71 23.75 8.38 8.48
N SER A 72 23.96 8.25 9.78
CA SER A 72 24.29 6.96 10.39
C SER A 72 23.10 5.98 10.34
N ARG A 73 23.34 4.67 10.36
CA ARG A 73 22.27 3.65 10.40
C ARG A 73 21.25 3.89 11.54
N PRO A 74 21.66 4.25 12.77
CA PRO A 74 20.71 4.63 13.83
C PRO A 74 19.87 5.87 13.50
N GLU A 75 20.43 6.83 12.76
CA GLU A 75 19.71 8.03 12.34
C GLU A 75 18.66 7.72 11.26
N LEU A 76 18.95 6.75 10.38
CA LEU A 76 17.99 6.23 9.42
C LEU A 76 16.84 5.48 10.10
N GLU A 77 17.15 4.60 11.06
CA GLU A 77 16.15 3.88 11.85
C GLU A 77 15.22 4.85 12.59
N ARG A 78 15.79 5.86 13.27
CA ARG A 78 15.02 6.93 13.91
C ARG A 78 14.16 7.70 12.91
N LEU A 79 14.66 8.01 11.72
CA LEU A 79 13.89 8.73 10.71
C LEU A 79 12.71 7.90 10.19
N VAL A 80 12.91 6.59 10.02
CA VAL A 80 11.84 5.65 9.65
C VAL A 80 10.78 5.60 10.74
N GLU A 81 11.17 5.49 12.01
CA GLU A 81 10.23 5.51 13.15
C GLU A 81 9.40 6.79 13.17
N VAL A 82 10.05 7.96 13.04
CA VAL A 82 9.37 9.26 13.00
C VAL A 82 8.39 9.33 11.83
N LYS A 83 8.78 8.85 10.65
CA LYS A 83 7.91 8.86 9.48
C LYS A 83 6.77 7.87 9.57
N ASN A 84 6.96 6.71 10.20
CA ASN A 84 5.88 5.78 10.47
C ASN A 84 4.87 6.37 11.47
N ALA A 85 5.34 7.03 12.52
CA ALA A 85 4.45 7.72 13.46
C ALA A 85 3.63 8.83 12.77
N GLU A 86 4.24 9.61 11.88
CA GLU A 86 3.53 10.63 11.08
C GLU A 86 2.50 9.98 10.13
N ILE A 87 2.81 8.82 9.55
CA ILE A 87 1.86 8.07 8.72
C ILE A 87 0.67 7.61 9.56
N ASP A 88 0.90 7.06 10.75
CA ASP A 88 -0.17 6.58 11.63
C ASP A 88 -1.08 7.73 12.08
N GLU A 89 -0.51 8.89 12.41
CA GLU A 89 -1.25 10.11 12.73
C GLU A 89 -2.13 10.57 11.54
N LEU A 90 -1.54 10.70 10.35
CA LEU A 90 -2.26 11.09 9.14
C LEU A 90 -3.38 10.10 8.77
N GLN A 91 -3.17 8.81 9.02
CA GLN A 91 -4.21 7.80 8.84
C GLN A 91 -5.36 7.99 9.85
N GLY A 92 -5.05 8.27 11.12
CA GLY A 92 -6.03 8.60 12.15
C GLY A 92 -6.87 9.83 11.78
N ASP A 93 -6.23 10.92 11.39
CA ASP A 93 -6.88 12.17 10.97
C ASP A 93 -7.78 11.95 9.75
N ARG A 94 -7.30 11.18 8.76
CA ARG A 94 -8.10 10.81 7.60
C ARG A 94 -9.38 10.08 8.01
N GLN A 95 -9.29 9.12 8.94
CA GLN A 95 -10.48 8.40 9.42
C GLN A 95 -11.44 9.30 10.18
N LEU A 96 -10.93 10.20 11.01
CA LEU A 96 -11.75 11.19 11.71
C LEU A 96 -12.50 12.09 10.74
N ILE A 97 -11.82 12.60 9.70
CA ILE A 97 -12.44 13.44 8.68
C ILE A 97 -13.51 12.67 7.92
N ILE A 98 -13.24 11.42 7.54
CA ILE A 98 -14.23 10.55 6.88
C ILE A 98 -15.47 10.38 7.75
N ALA A 99 -15.29 10.05 9.04
CA ALA A 99 -16.40 9.88 9.98
C ALA A 99 -17.20 11.18 10.14
N SER A 100 -16.53 12.32 10.28
CA SER A 100 -17.18 13.63 10.34
C SER A 100 -17.99 13.94 9.08
N HIS A 101 -17.42 13.66 7.90
CA HIS A 101 -18.10 13.88 6.63
C HIS A 101 -19.34 12.98 6.48
N ARG A 102 -19.26 11.71 6.89
CA ARG A 102 -20.40 10.79 6.93
C ARG A 102 -21.53 11.35 7.80
N MET A 103 -21.20 11.82 9.01
CA MET A 103 -22.18 12.41 9.93
C MET A 103 -22.83 13.67 9.34
N MET A 104 -22.06 14.51 8.64
CA MET A 104 -22.60 15.69 7.96
C MET A 104 -23.56 15.33 6.84
N ILE A 105 -23.22 14.33 6.01
CA ILE A 105 -24.09 13.83 4.94
C ILE A 105 -25.40 13.30 5.53
N LEU A 106 -25.33 12.50 6.59
CA LEU A 106 -26.50 11.97 7.30
C LEU A 106 -27.39 13.09 7.83
N ALA A 107 -26.81 14.07 8.54
CA ALA A 107 -27.57 15.21 9.06
C ALA A 107 -28.28 16.00 7.95
N VAL A 108 -27.59 16.25 6.83
CA VAL A 108 -28.19 16.93 5.66
C VAL A 108 -29.30 16.09 5.03
N ALA A 109 -29.14 14.76 4.98
CA ALA A 109 -30.16 13.84 4.49
C ALA A 109 -31.40 13.81 5.38
N GLU A 110 -31.24 13.74 6.70
CA GLU A 110 -32.33 13.79 7.68
C GLU A 110 -33.14 15.09 7.59
N MET A 111 -32.49 16.21 7.27
CA MET A 111 -33.16 17.50 7.02
C MET A 111 -33.82 17.60 5.64
N GLY A 112 -33.82 16.53 4.83
CA GLY A 112 -34.38 16.52 3.47
C GLY A 112 -33.53 17.27 2.43
N GLY A 113 -32.29 17.62 2.77
CA GLY A 113 -31.37 18.40 1.92
C GLY A 113 -30.54 17.56 0.95
N PHE A 114 -30.68 16.24 0.93
CA PHE A 114 -29.82 15.34 0.17
C PHE A 114 -29.80 15.62 -1.34
N SER A 115 -30.93 16.01 -1.94
CA SER A 115 -31.00 16.35 -3.36
C SER A 115 -30.16 17.58 -3.72
N LYS A 116 -30.11 18.59 -2.83
CA LYS A 116 -29.26 19.78 -2.99
C LYS A 116 -27.79 19.46 -2.75
N TRP A 117 -27.51 18.61 -1.77
CA TRP A 117 -26.16 18.09 -1.53
C TRP A 117 -25.64 17.32 -2.75
N LYS A 118 -26.41 16.38 -3.28
CA LYS A 118 -26.07 15.62 -4.49
C LYS A 118 -25.75 16.55 -5.66
N ARG A 119 -26.60 17.57 -5.88
CA ARG A 119 -26.39 18.57 -6.94
C ARG A 119 -25.11 19.39 -6.77
N LEU A 120 -24.74 19.72 -5.53
CA LEU A 120 -23.48 20.43 -5.23
C LEU A 120 -22.25 19.59 -5.62
N PHE A 121 -22.33 18.27 -5.47
CA PHE A 121 -21.22 17.35 -5.73
C PHE A 121 -21.22 16.75 -7.14
N GLU A 122 -22.16 17.11 -8.03
CA GLU A 122 -22.20 16.64 -9.43
C GLU A 122 -20.90 16.95 -10.20
N GLY A 123 -20.24 18.08 -9.91
CA GLY A 123 -18.93 18.43 -10.49
C GLY A 123 -17.72 17.71 -9.87
N TYR A 124 -17.95 16.96 -8.80
CA TYR A 124 -16.93 16.28 -8.01
C TYR A 124 -17.16 14.76 -7.99
N GLN A 125 -17.76 14.20 -9.03
CA GLN A 125 -18.09 12.77 -9.10
C GLN A 125 -16.88 11.87 -8.79
N ALA A 126 -15.68 12.23 -9.26
CA ALA A 126 -14.46 11.50 -8.93
C ALA A 126 -14.14 11.47 -7.42
N ALA A 127 -14.50 12.52 -6.67
CA ALA A 127 -14.37 12.55 -5.22
C ALA A 127 -15.46 11.70 -4.55
N VAL A 128 -16.69 11.70 -5.08
CA VAL A 128 -17.78 10.84 -4.63
C VAL A 128 -17.43 9.37 -4.83
N ASP A 129 -16.95 8.98 -6.01
CA ASP A 129 -16.54 7.61 -6.32
C ASP A 129 -15.39 7.16 -5.40
N LYS A 130 -14.47 8.08 -5.08
CA LYS A 130 -13.39 7.80 -4.15
C LYS A 130 -13.90 7.62 -2.72
N LEU A 131 -14.85 8.43 -2.27
CA LEU A 131 -15.51 8.25 -0.98
C LEU A 131 -16.27 6.91 -0.94
N ASP A 132 -16.98 6.56 -2.00
CA ASP A 132 -17.69 5.28 -2.12
C ASP A 132 -16.72 4.09 -2.03
N SER A 133 -15.58 4.15 -2.73
CA SER A 133 -14.53 3.12 -2.67
C SER A 133 -13.90 2.95 -1.27
N MET A 134 -14.05 3.97 -0.43
CA MET A 134 -13.60 4.00 0.96
C MET A 134 -14.73 3.64 1.94
N ASP A 135 -15.85 3.15 1.42
CA ASP A 135 -17.10 2.88 2.15
C ASP A 135 -17.60 4.11 2.93
N ALA A 136 -17.22 5.30 2.46
CA ALA A 136 -17.38 6.58 3.15
C ALA A 136 -18.68 7.32 2.84
N ILE A 137 -19.53 6.73 2.01
CA ILE A 137 -20.89 7.22 1.78
C ILE A 137 -21.82 6.43 2.70
N PRO A 138 -22.57 7.10 3.59
CA PRO A 138 -23.52 6.41 4.46
C PRO A 138 -24.57 5.67 3.63
N SER A 139 -24.66 4.36 3.81
CA SER A 139 -25.77 3.54 3.33
C SER A 139 -26.64 3.17 4.54
N GLY A 140 -27.80 3.80 4.65
CA GLY A 140 -28.74 3.54 5.74
C GLY A 140 -30.17 3.80 5.28
N GLU A 141 -31.10 2.95 5.72
CA GLU A 141 -32.53 3.17 5.52
C GLU A 141 -32.96 4.35 6.40
N VAL A 142 -33.58 5.36 5.79
CA VAL A 142 -34.05 6.54 6.52
C VAL A 142 -35.20 6.13 7.43
N VAL A 143 -34.94 6.01 8.74
CA VAL A 143 -35.98 5.78 9.73
C VAL A 143 -36.54 7.13 10.17
N ALA A 144 -37.79 7.41 9.79
CA ALA A 144 -38.47 8.61 10.25
C ALA A 144 -38.69 8.54 11.77
N LEU A 145 -38.14 9.50 12.51
CA LEU A 145 -38.43 9.65 13.93
C LEU A 145 -39.89 10.11 14.12
N PRO A 146 -40.62 9.57 15.10
CA PRO A 146 -41.99 9.99 15.37
C PRO A 146 -42.01 11.48 15.77
N PRO A 147 -43.05 12.24 15.38
CA PRO A 147 -43.13 13.66 15.65
C PRO A 147 -43.09 13.91 17.17
N ARG A 148 -42.27 14.88 17.59
CA ARG A 148 -42.25 15.35 18.97
C ARG A 148 -43.67 15.80 19.35
N LYS A 149 -44.23 15.18 20.40
CA LYS A 149 -45.52 15.62 20.96
C LYS A 149 -45.42 17.09 21.40
N PRO A 150 -46.52 17.87 21.25
CA PRO A 150 -46.56 19.29 21.60
C PRO A 150 -46.31 19.54 23.08
#